data_AF-A0A7S4HP63-F1
#
_entry.id   AF-A0A7S4HP63-F1
#
_cell.length_a   1.000
_cell.length_b   1.000
_cell.length_c   1.000
_cell.angle_alpha   90.00
_cell.angle_beta   90.00
_cell.angle_gamma   90.00
#
_symmetry.space_group_name_H-M   'P 1'
#
loop_
_entity.id
_entity.type
_entity.pdbx_description
1 polymer ?
#
loop_
_entity_poly.entity_id
_entity_poly.type
_entity_poly.pdbx_seq_one_letter_code
_entity_poly.pdbx_strand_id
1 'polypeptide(L)'
;QIVVALSQVLGKPLPYESLPALRARMADIAPFLAASDGFAVEPSSAELAGAALDFVEPSAGEPAATPMVSSVTNFYMSDPVSKASATMAKCVQAFGTRA
;
A
#
# COMPACT_ATOMS: atom_id res chain seq x y z
N GLN A 1 -2.59 17.35 -4.69
CA GLN A 1 -3.12 18.74 -4.58
C GLN A 1 -4.32 18.83 -3.63
N ILE A 2 -5.32 17.94 -3.72
CA ILE A 2 -6.51 17.95 -2.82
C ILE A 2 -6.14 18.03 -1.34
N VAL A 3 -5.23 17.16 -0.87
CA VAL A 3 -4.81 17.12 0.54
C VAL A 3 -4.09 18.40 0.98
N VAL A 4 -3.31 19.03 0.09
CA VAL A 4 -2.59 20.28 0.39
C VAL A 4 -3.56 21.46 0.52
N ALA A 5 -4.56 21.56 -0.36
CA ALA A 5 -5.60 22.58 -0.25
C ALA A 5 -6.42 22.43 1.04
N LEU A 6 -6.77 21.19 1.40
CA LEU A 6 -7.47 20.89 2.65
C LEU A 6 -6.66 21.30 3.88
N SER A 7 -5.35 21.08 3.88
CA SER A 7 -4.49 21.41 5.03
C SER A 7 -4.39 22.93 5.27
N GLN A 8 -4.42 23.73 4.21
CA GLN A 8 -4.50 25.20 4.29
C GLN A 8 -5.82 25.65 4.93
N VAL A 9 -6.95 25.06 4.53
CA VAL A 9 -8.28 25.37 5.11
C VAL A 9 -8.35 25.01 6.60
N LEU A 10 -7.71 23.92 7.00
CA LEU A 10 -7.66 23.46 8.39
C LEU A 10 -6.66 24.22 9.28
N GLY A 11 -5.96 25.22 8.74
CA GLY A 11 -4.95 26.00 9.48
C GLY A 11 -3.68 25.21 9.82
N LYS A 12 -3.42 24.09 9.14
CA LYS A 12 -2.23 23.26 9.29
C LYS A 12 -1.51 23.11 7.94
N PRO A 13 -0.94 24.19 7.40
CA PRO A 13 -0.35 24.17 6.06
C PRO A 13 0.81 23.18 5.99
N LEU A 14 0.85 22.42 4.90
CA LEU A 14 1.98 21.52 4.61
C LEU A 14 3.12 22.34 3.97
N PRO A 15 4.40 22.02 4.24
CA PRO A 15 5.55 22.82 3.80
C PRO A 15 5.92 22.62 2.32
N TYR A 16 4.99 22.16 1.48
CA TYR A 16 5.22 21.88 0.06
C TYR A 16 3.99 22.21 -0.77
N GLU A 17 4.21 22.82 -1.94
CA GLU A 17 3.14 23.20 -2.87
C GLU A 17 3.38 22.69 -4.30
N SER A 18 4.58 22.16 -4.58
CA SER A 18 4.98 21.63 -5.89
C SER A 18 5.32 20.14 -5.82
N LEU A 19 5.19 19.45 -6.96
CA LEU A 19 5.57 18.03 -7.06
C LEU A 19 7.06 17.78 -6.73
N PRO A 20 8.03 18.63 -7.18
CA PRO A 20 9.42 18.48 -6.77
C PRO A 20 9.64 18.58 -5.26
N ALA A 21 8.98 19.55 -4.59
CA ALA A 21 9.08 19.73 -3.14
C ALA A 21 8.50 18.53 -2.37
N LEU A 22 7.38 17.98 -2.85
CA LEU A 22 6.81 16.76 -2.27
C LEU A 22 7.75 15.55 -2.41
N ARG A 23 8.38 15.37 -3.58
CA ARG A 23 9.34 14.29 -3.79
C ARG A 23 10.58 14.43 -2.92
N ALA A 24 11.09 15.65 -2.72
CA ALA A 24 12.16 15.91 -1.77
C ALA A 24 11.75 15.49 -0.34
N ARG A 25 10.53 15.85 0.09
CA ARG A 25 10.02 15.41 1.40
C ARG A 25 9.84 13.91 1.51
N MET A 26 9.46 13.23 0.43
CA MET A 26 9.41 11.77 0.38
C MET A 26 10.80 11.16 0.54
N ALA A 27 11.83 11.74 -0.11
CA ALA A 27 13.21 11.31 0.03
C ALA A 27 13.72 11.43 1.47
N ASP A 28 13.38 12.53 2.17
CA ASP A 28 13.75 12.74 3.58
C ASP A 28 13.17 11.67 4.51
N ILE A 29 11.96 11.17 4.21
CA ILE A 29 11.26 10.17 5.02
C ILE A 29 11.71 8.76 4.64
N ALA A 30 11.78 8.48 3.34
CA ALA A 30 12.04 7.18 2.76
C ALA A 30 12.85 7.38 1.47
N PRO A 31 14.19 7.26 1.53
CA PRO A 31 15.07 7.59 0.40
C PRO A 31 14.80 6.72 -0.83
N PHE A 32 14.36 5.47 -0.63
CA PHE A 32 14.02 4.54 -1.71
C PHE A 32 12.82 4.99 -2.56
N LEU A 33 11.96 5.90 -2.08
CA LEU A 33 10.84 6.45 -2.85
C LEU A 33 11.26 7.57 -3.82
N ALA A 34 12.50 8.06 -3.71
CA ALA A 34 13.00 9.17 -4.52
C ALA A 34 13.59 8.73 -5.88
N ALA A 35 13.83 7.42 -6.06
CA ALA A 35 14.33 6.85 -7.30
C ALA A 35 13.25 6.95 -8.40
N SER A 36 13.34 7.97 -9.25
CA SER A 36 12.31 8.28 -10.25
C SER A 36 12.35 7.39 -11.48
N ASP A 37 13.48 6.76 -11.79
CA ASP A 37 13.70 6.12 -13.10
C ASP A 37 14.44 4.77 -13.04
N GLY A 38 14.31 4.03 -11.93
CA GLY A 38 14.89 2.70 -11.82
C GLY A 38 13.96 1.76 -11.08
N PHE A 39 13.66 0.61 -11.66
CA PHE A 39 13.25 -0.59 -10.94
C PHE A 39 14.42 -1.11 -10.07
N ALA A 40 15.06 -0.21 -9.33
CA ALA A 40 16.14 -0.53 -8.41
C ALA A 40 15.50 -1.10 -7.15
N VAL A 41 15.45 -2.43 -7.09
CA VAL A 41 15.11 -3.13 -5.85
C VAL A 41 16.35 -3.06 -4.97
N GLU A 42 16.34 -2.15 -4.00
CA GLU A 42 17.38 -2.07 -2.99
C GLU A 42 17.20 -3.23 -1.99
N PRO A 43 18.25 -4.02 -1.70
CA PRO A 43 18.17 -5.07 -0.70
C PRO A 43 17.98 -4.43 0.69
N SER A 44 17.08 -4.99 1.50
CA SER A 44 16.98 -4.62 2.91
C SER A 44 18.24 -5.04 3.67
N SER A 45 18.73 -4.21 4.59
CA SER A 45 19.84 -4.60 5.47
C SER A 45 19.41 -5.72 6.43
N ALA A 46 20.36 -6.59 6.80
CA ALA A 46 20.10 -7.68 7.75
C ALA A 46 19.66 -7.16 9.14
N GLU A 47 20.12 -5.96 9.52
CA GLU A 47 19.75 -5.30 10.76
C GLU A 47 18.26 -4.88 10.79
N LEU A 48 17.72 -4.39 9.67
CA LEU A 48 16.29 -4.07 9.53
C LEU A 48 15.43 -5.35 9.55
N ALA A 49 15.91 -6.44 8.94
CA ALA A 49 15.21 -7.73 8.97
C ALA A 49 15.13 -8.33 10.37
N GLY A 50 16.20 -8.19 11.18
CA GLY A 50 16.20 -8.58 12.59
C GLY A 50 15.28 -7.71 13.44
N ALA A 51 15.35 -6.39 13.29
CA ALA A 51 14.53 -5.45 14.04
C ALA A 51 13.02 -5.64 13.79
N ALA A 52 12.61 -6.02 12.57
CA ALA A 52 11.21 -6.32 12.26
C ALA A 52 10.62 -7.45 13.13
N LEU A 53 11.46 -8.40 13.57
CA LEU A 53 11.05 -9.49 14.46
C LEU A 53 10.98 -9.03 15.92
N ASP A 54 11.82 -8.06 16.32
CA ASP A 54 11.81 -7.50 17.66
C ASP A 54 10.58 -6.60 17.92
N PHE A 55 9.98 -6.02 16.87
CA PHE A 55 8.70 -5.30 16.96
C PHE A 55 7.47 -6.21 17.09
N VAL A 56 7.64 -7.52 16.87
CA VAL A 56 6.57 -8.49 17.08
C VAL A 56 6.67 -8.95 18.53
N GLU A 57 5.84 -8.39 19.40
CA GLU A 57 5.63 -9.03 20.71
C GLU A 57 5.22 -10.48 20.45
N PRO A 58 5.89 -11.47 21.08
CA PRO A 58 5.54 -12.86 20.89
C PRO A 58 4.07 -13.01 21.27
N SER A 59 3.23 -13.27 20.27
CA SER A 59 1.79 -13.42 20.45
C SER A 59 1.55 -14.50 21.50
N ALA A 60 1.12 -14.10 22.69
CA ALA A 60 0.68 -15.01 23.76
C ALA A 60 -0.71 -15.61 23.45
N GLY A 61 -1.30 -15.28 22.29
CA GLY A 61 -2.58 -15.81 21.85
C GLY A 61 -2.46 -17.24 21.33
N GLU A 62 -3.39 -18.09 21.77
CA GLU A 62 -3.55 -19.46 21.25
C GLU A 62 -3.91 -19.42 19.76
N PRO A 63 -3.28 -20.25 18.90
CA PRO A 63 -3.58 -20.26 17.47
C PRO A 63 -5.05 -20.58 17.24
N ALA A 64 -5.74 -19.73 16.48
CA ALA A 64 -7.12 -19.97 16.12
C ALA A 64 -7.23 -21.24 15.25
N ALA A 65 -8.21 -22.10 15.56
CA ALA A 65 -8.51 -23.30 14.77
C ALA A 65 -9.18 -22.98 13.40
N THR A 66 -9.30 -21.70 13.05
CA THR A 66 -9.85 -21.25 11.77
C THR A 66 -8.86 -21.52 10.64
N PRO A 67 -9.29 -22.12 9.51
CA PRO A 67 -8.40 -22.34 8.38
C PRO A 67 -7.94 -21.01 7.78
N MET A 68 -6.71 -20.98 7.26
CA MET A 68 -6.26 -19.88 6.43
C MET A 68 -7.09 -19.84 5.15
N VAL A 69 -7.75 -18.70 4.92
CA VAL A 69 -8.53 -18.43 3.71
C VAL A 69 -7.79 -17.43 2.83
N SER A 70 -8.04 -17.47 1.52
CA SER A 70 -7.45 -16.47 0.63
C SER A 70 -8.00 -15.08 0.96
N SER A 71 -7.11 -14.09 1.05
CA SER A 71 -7.50 -12.69 1.24
C SER A 71 -8.19 -12.10 0.00
N VAL A 72 -8.03 -12.72 -1.16
CA VAL A 72 -8.63 -12.29 -2.43
C VAL A 72 -9.66 -13.31 -2.88
N THR A 73 -10.93 -13.02 -2.61
CA THR A 73 -12.07 -13.86 -2.99
C THR A 73 -12.47 -13.70 -4.46
N ASN A 74 -12.28 -12.50 -5.03
CA ASN A 74 -12.52 -12.23 -6.43
C ASN A 74 -11.31 -11.55 -7.08
N PHE A 75 -10.57 -12.33 -7.85
CA PHE A 75 -9.41 -11.85 -8.59
C PHE A 75 -9.75 -10.70 -9.56
N TYR A 76 -10.94 -10.71 -10.17
CA TYR A 76 -11.37 -9.70 -11.15
C TYR A 76 -11.97 -8.43 -10.51
N MET A 77 -12.16 -8.39 -9.18
CA MET A 77 -12.76 -7.25 -8.48
C MET A 77 -11.99 -6.89 -7.20
N SER A 78 -10.67 -6.75 -7.33
CA SER A 78 -9.77 -6.43 -6.21
C SER A 78 -9.83 -4.96 -5.78
N ASP A 79 -9.92 -4.02 -6.72
CA ASP A 79 -9.86 -2.58 -6.48
C ASP A 79 -11.07 -1.83 -7.07
N PRO A 80 -11.25 -0.52 -6.75
CA PRO A 80 -12.37 0.26 -7.28
C PRO A 80 -12.41 0.36 -8.80
N VAL A 81 -11.25 0.36 -9.46
CA VAL A 81 -11.14 0.43 -10.92
C VAL A 81 -11.68 -0.86 -11.57
N SER A 82 -11.28 -2.01 -11.03
CA SER A 82 -11.71 -3.33 -11.52
C SER A 82 -13.20 -3.55 -11.27
N LYS A 83 -13.73 -3.07 -10.13
CA LYS A 83 -15.17 -3.12 -9.81
C LYS A 83 -16.03 -2.27 -10.73
N ALA A 84 -15.51 -1.12 -11.17
CA ALA A 84 -16.21 -0.25 -12.12
C ALA A 84 -16.09 -0.74 -13.59
N SER A 85 -15.23 -1.72 -13.86
CA SER A 85 -14.96 -2.19 -15.22
C SER A 85 -16.04 -3.18 -15.71
N ALA A 86 -16.72 -2.81 -16.79
CA ALA A 86 -17.67 -3.69 -17.47
C ALA A 86 -17.02 -4.97 -18.04
N THR A 87 -15.74 -4.90 -18.42
CA THR A 87 -14.99 -6.06 -18.91
C THR A 87 -14.73 -7.06 -17.78
N MET A 88 -14.32 -6.58 -16.61
CA MET A 88 -14.11 -7.44 -15.44
C MET A 88 -15.42 -8.04 -14.94
N ALA A 89 -16.52 -7.30 -14.99
CA ALA A 89 -17.84 -7.85 -14.69
C ALA A 89 -18.19 -9.05 -15.59
N LYS A 90 -17.89 -8.98 -16.91
CA LYS A 90 -18.06 -10.12 -17.83
C LYS A 90 -17.12 -11.28 -17.49
N CYS A 91 -15.88 -11.01 -17.08
CA CYS A 91 -14.96 -12.06 -16.62
C CYS A 91 -15.51 -12.80 -15.40
N VAL A 92 -16.10 -12.09 -14.44
CA VAL A 92 -16.76 -12.72 -13.28
C VAL A 92 -17.96 -13.58 -13.71
N GLN A 93 -18.76 -13.13 -14.69
CA GLN A 93 -19.89 -13.93 -15.21
C GLN A 93 -19.41 -15.20 -15.94
N ALA A 94 -18.32 -15.12 -16.70
CA ALA A 94 -17.81 -16.25 -17.48
C ALA A 94 -17.03 -17.27 -16.64
N PHE A 95 -16.22 -16.80 -15.68
CA PHE A 95 -15.28 -17.64 -14.92
C PHE A 95 -15.69 -17.86 -13.46
N GLY A 96 -16.75 -17.20 -12.99
CA GLY A 96 -17.20 -17.26 -11.60
C GLY A 96 -16.25 -16.56 -10.62
N THR A 97 -16.65 -16.48 -9.36
CA THR A 97 -15.76 -16.13 -8.24
C THR A 97 -15.18 -17.40 -7.65
N ARG A 98 -13.95 -17.34 -7.13
CA ARG A 98 -13.36 -18.48 -6.43
C ARG A 98 -14.15 -18.68 -5.13
N ALA A 99 -14.73 -19.87 -4.96
CA ALA A 99 -15.44 -20.27 -3.75
C ALA A 99 -14.47 -20.50 -2.59
#